data_AF-A0A4P6PEZ0-F1
#
_entry.id   AF-A0A4P6PEZ0-F1
#
_cell.length_a   1.000
_cell.length_b   1.000
_cell.length_c   1.000
_cell.angle_alpha   90.00
_cell.angle_beta   90.00
_cell.angle_gamma   90.00
#
_symmetry.space_group_name_H-M   'P 1'
#
loop_
_entity.id
_entity.type
_entity.pdbx_description
1 polymer ?
#
loop_
_entity_poly.entity_id
_entity_poly.type
_entity_poly.pdbx_seq_one_letter_code
_entity_poly.pdbx_strand_id
1 'polypeptide(L)'
;MRWLPVTAALMVSVLMCSCSTVINGLPEGPIHAAYQPLGEPEAEAFFFRCLDELTEEYGNPDVPVNEVIFRRSRKDETARRYRIAEDFSLTQCIDPSNGVFVVYIGVDAGKKNFYPLLTHECGHLMNARIKDWYMEGFATVFSEEICTEKNKLWGDWGRHFNRSKKNPYARSYRMMRDLKAACPEAYPKMIRFTKPNPRSPEWLCIDIDAWLETLGSVQRDTALEIIEPHLKILRRHTVSGYTIEIPSALK
;
A
#
# COMPACT_ATOMS: atom_id res chain seq x y z
N MET A 1 65.47 -31.98 36.03
CA MET A 1 66.04 -31.18 34.94
C MET A 1 65.47 -31.68 33.63
N ARG A 2 65.14 -30.74 32.73
CA ARG A 2 64.56 -30.86 31.38
C ARG A 2 63.03 -30.79 31.29
N TRP A 3 62.65 -29.61 30.83
CA TRP A 3 61.36 -29.04 30.52
C TRP A 3 60.90 -29.40 29.09
N LEU A 4 59.58 -29.53 28.91
CA LEU A 4 58.71 -29.21 27.73
C LEU A 4 59.01 -29.84 26.35
N PRO A 5 58.05 -29.91 25.39
CA PRO A 5 56.76 -29.21 25.37
C PRO A 5 55.51 -30.04 25.02
N VAL A 6 54.39 -29.50 25.50
CA VAL A 6 53.03 -29.65 24.98
C VAL A 6 52.98 -29.04 23.57
N THR A 7 52.66 -29.82 22.55
CA THR A 7 52.35 -29.29 21.21
C THR A 7 50.87 -28.94 21.14
N ALA A 8 50.61 -27.64 21.20
CA ALA A 8 49.33 -27.01 20.96
C ALA A 8 48.95 -27.00 19.47
N ALA A 9 47.65 -26.90 19.25
CA ALA A 9 46.90 -26.88 17.99
C ALA A 9 47.42 -25.92 16.90
N LEU A 10 47.12 -26.27 15.64
CA LEU A 10 46.71 -25.29 14.64
C LEU A 10 45.76 -25.94 13.62
N MET A 11 44.47 -26.04 13.98
CA MET A 11 43.41 -26.20 12.97
C MET A 11 43.30 -24.86 12.24
N VAL A 12 43.88 -24.77 11.05
CA VAL A 12 43.65 -23.67 10.12
C VAL A 12 42.23 -23.81 9.61
N SER A 13 41.29 -23.17 10.30
CA SER A 13 39.96 -22.90 9.76
C SER A 13 40.13 -21.85 8.68
N VAL A 14 40.17 -22.29 7.41
CA VAL A 14 40.09 -21.40 6.26
C VAL A 14 38.69 -20.78 6.28
N LEU A 15 38.60 -19.59 6.88
CA LEU A 15 37.48 -18.67 6.71
C LEU A 15 37.44 -18.26 5.24
N MET A 16 36.69 -19.01 4.44
CA MET A 16 36.20 -18.56 3.14
C MET A 16 35.26 -17.37 3.40
N CYS A 17 35.84 -16.17 3.51
CA CYS A 17 35.10 -14.92 3.33
C CYS A 17 34.63 -14.89 1.87
N SER A 18 33.48 -15.52 1.58
CA SER A 18 32.76 -15.25 0.35
C SER A 18 32.30 -13.79 0.42
N CYS A 19 33.07 -12.90 -0.20
CA CYS A 19 32.61 -11.56 -0.56
C CYS A 19 31.36 -11.73 -1.44
N SER A 20 30.20 -11.80 -0.79
CA SER A 20 28.92 -11.94 -1.47
C SER A 20 28.74 -10.68 -2.29
N THR A 21 28.93 -10.80 -3.60
CA THR A 21 28.83 -9.68 -4.52
C THR A 21 27.35 -9.30 -4.61
N VAL A 22 27.01 -8.08 -4.21
CA VAL A 22 25.64 -7.58 -4.33
C VAL A 22 25.32 -7.41 -5.81
N ILE A 23 24.25 -8.05 -6.27
CA ILE A 23 23.77 -8.02 -7.64
C ILE A 23 22.87 -6.80 -7.82
N ASN A 24 23.22 -5.95 -8.80
CA ASN A 24 22.32 -4.91 -9.31
C ASN A 24 21.41 -5.55 -10.36
N GLY A 25 20.11 -5.64 -10.06
CA GLY A 25 19.13 -6.26 -10.94
C GLY A 25 18.01 -6.95 -10.17
N LEU A 26 17.06 -7.52 -10.91
CA LEU A 26 15.98 -8.32 -10.34
C LEU A 26 16.41 -9.80 -10.23
N PRO A 27 15.88 -10.52 -9.23
CA PRO A 27 15.98 -11.98 -9.17
C PRO A 27 15.40 -12.65 -10.43
N GLU A 28 15.87 -13.85 -10.73
CA GLU A 28 15.26 -14.68 -11.77
C GLU A 28 13.85 -15.12 -11.35
N GLY A 29 12.91 -15.14 -12.29
CA GLY A 29 11.52 -15.50 -12.04
C GLY A 29 10.64 -14.35 -11.54
N PRO A 30 9.45 -14.66 -11.01
CA PRO A 30 8.53 -13.63 -10.53
C PRO A 30 9.10 -12.88 -9.33
N ILE A 31 9.06 -11.54 -9.38
CA ILE A 31 9.63 -10.67 -8.33
C ILE A 31 9.05 -11.00 -6.94
N HIS A 32 7.77 -11.35 -6.86
CA HIS A 32 7.12 -11.68 -5.60
C HIS A 32 7.68 -12.94 -4.92
N ALA A 33 8.33 -13.84 -5.67
CA ALA A 33 8.96 -15.03 -5.13
C ALA A 33 10.29 -14.73 -4.42
N ALA A 34 10.87 -13.54 -4.65
CA ALA A 34 12.06 -13.09 -3.94
C ALA A 34 11.82 -12.70 -2.48
N TYR A 35 10.55 -12.65 -2.08
CA TYR A 35 10.10 -12.22 -0.76
C TYR A 35 9.56 -13.40 0.02
N GLN A 36 9.71 -13.34 1.34
CA GLN A 36 9.24 -14.37 2.25
C GLN A 36 7.71 -14.50 2.16
N PRO A 37 7.15 -15.72 2.18
CA PRO A 37 5.72 -15.90 2.43
C PRO A 37 5.31 -15.18 3.72
N LEU A 38 4.10 -14.62 3.75
CA LEU A 38 3.60 -14.04 4.99
C LEU A 38 3.46 -15.12 6.07
N GLY A 39 2.83 -16.24 5.74
CA GLY A 39 2.78 -17.43 6.60
C GLY A 39 1.88 -17.27 7.83
N GLU A 40 0.85 -16.43 7.74
CA GLU A 40 -0.01 -16.04 8.86
C GLU A 40 -1.48 -16.32 8.52
N PRO A 41 -1.97 -17.58 8.67
CA PRO A 41 -3.31 -17.97 8.22
C PRO A 41 -4.45 -17.12 8.82
N GLU A 42 -4.29 -16.67 10.07
CA GLU A 42 -5.27 -15.79 10.72
C GLU A 42 -5.32 -14.40 10.08
N ALA A 43 -4.17 -13.87 9.65
CA ALA A 43 -4.09 -12.59 8.96
C ALA A 43 -4.69 -12.70 7.55
N GLU A 44 -4.43 -13.80 6.85
CA GLU A 44 -5.00 -14.07 5.53
C GLU A 44 -6.54 -14.22 5.61
N ALA A 45 -7.04 -14.98 6.58
CA ALA A 45 -8.49 -15.08 6.82
C ALA A 45 -9.11 -13.74 7.21
N PHE A 46 -8.39 -12.91 7.98
CA PHE A 46 -8.81 -11.55 8.28
C PHE A 46 -8.88 -10.68 7.02
N PHE A 47 -7.88 -10.77 6.15
CA PHE A 47 -7.83 -10.03 4.90
C PHE A 47 -9.03 -10.33 4.00
N PHE A 48 -9.39 -11.62 3.83
CA PHE A 48 -10.55 -11.97 2.99
C PHE A 48 -11.87 -11.46 3.57
N ARG A 49 -12.04 -11.42 4.90
CA ARG A 49 -13.22 -10.75 5.51
C ARG A 49 -13.24 -9.25 5.22
N CYS A 50 -12.08 -8.60 5.22
CA CYS A 50 -11.99 -7.19 4.83
C CYS A 50 -12.38 -7.01 3.35
N LEU A 51 -11.98 -7.92 2.47
CA LEU A 51 -12.35 -7.88 1.06
C LEU A 51 -13.85 -8.07 0.84
N ASP A 52 -14.50 -8.94 1.62
CA ASP A 52 -15.96 -9.12 1.59
C ASP A 52 -16.67 -7.80 1.96
N GLU A 53 -16.25 -7.15 3.06
CA GLU A 53 -16.81 -5.88 3.52
C GLU A 53 -16.53 -4.73 2.54
N LEU A 54 -15.32 -4.69 1.96
CA LEU A 54 -14.95 -3.75 0.92
C LEU A 54 -15.86 -3.92 -0.32
N THR A 55 -16.15 -5.17 -0.70
CA THR A 55 -17.01 -5.46 -1.85
C THR A 55 -18.47 -5.14 -1.57
N GLU A 56 -18.94 -5.36 -0.35
CA GLU A 56 -20.28 -4.99 0.09
C GLU A 56 -20.49 -3.46 0.06
N GLU A 57 -19.52 -2.69 0.55
CA GLU A 57 -19.63 -1.23 0.63
C GLU A 57 -19.34 -0.52 -0.71
N TYR A 58 -18.36 -0.99 -1.48
CA TYR A 58 -17.83 -0.29 -2.66
C TYR A 58 -18.11 -1.02 -4.00
N GLY A 59 -18.78 -2.17 -3.95
CA GLY A 59 -19.05 -3.03 -5.11
C GLY A 59 -17.83 -3.85 -5.55
N ASN A 60 -17.94 -4.55 -6.68
CA ASN A 60 -16.91 -5.49 -7.14
C ASN A 60 -15.61 -4.80 -7.59
N PRO A 61 -14.41 -5.31 -7.27
CA PRO A 61 -13.15 -4.85 -7.83
C PRO A 61 -13.14 -4.72 -9.36
N ASP A 62 -12.34 -3.79 -9.90
CA ASP A 62 -12.17 -3.61 -11.37
C ASP A 62 -11.65 -4.87 -12.08
N VAL A 63 -10.80 -5.62 -11.38
CA VAL A 63 -10.35 -6.96 -11.77
C VAL A 63 -10.82 -7.92 -10.69
N PRO A 64 -11.56 -9.00 -11.01
CA PRO A 64 -11.96 -10.00 -10.04
C PRO A 64 -10.78 -10.55 -9.25
N VAL A 65 -10.93 -10.69 -7.93
CA VAL A 65 -9.88 -11.21 -7.05
C VAL A 65 -10.09 -12.71 -6.87
N ASN A 66 -9.37 -13.52 -7.65
CA ASN A 66 -9.47 -14.98 -7.61
C ASN A 66 -8.37 -15.62 -6.76
N GLU A 67 -7.18 -15.02 -6.74
CA GLU A 67 -6.05 -15.49 -5.94
C GLU A 67 -5.30 -14.30 -5.34
N VAL A 68 -4.91 -14.42 -4.06
CA VAL A 68 -4.05 -13.46 -3.38
C VAL A 68 -2.84 -14.19 -2.81
N ILE A 69 -1.66 -13.83 -3.30
CA ILE A 69 -0.38 -14.31 -2.80
C ILE A 69 0.12 -13.34 -1.72
N PHE A 70 0.20 -13.80 -0.47
CA PHE A 70 0.67 -12.97 0.63
C PHE A 70 2.18 -13.08 0.83
N ARG A 71 2.85 -11.92 0.86
CA ARG A 71 4.29 -11.80 1.07
C ARG A 71 4.60 -10.85 2.21
N ARG A 72 5.53 -11.25 3.06
CA ARG A 72 6.29 -10.30 3.87
C ARG A 72 7.35 -9.70 2.95
N SER A 73 7.41 -8.38 2.81
CA SER A 73 8.40 -7.70 1.95
C SER A 73 9.83 -7.70 2.53
N ARG A 74 10.25 -8.84 3.03
CA ARG A 74 11.61 -9.16 3.44
C ARG A 74 12.15 -10.20 2.46
N LYS A 75 13.39 -10.03 2.02
CA LYS A 75 14.02 -10.95 1.06
C LYS A 75 14.12 -12.35 1.67
N ASP A 76 13.86 -13.36 0.84
CA ASP A 76 14.24 -14.73 1.19
C ASP A 76 15.77 -14.91 1.13
N GLU A 77 16.27 -16.08 1.51
CA GLU A 77 17.71 -16.36 1.54
C GLU A 77 18.37 -16.22 0.16
N THR A 78 17.68 -16.63 -0.90
CA THR A 78 18.19 -16.61 -2.27
C THR A 78 18.26 -15.19 -2.84
N ALA A 79 17.36 -14.32 -2.37
CA ALA A 79 17.19 -12.95 -2.82
C ALA A 79 18.06 -11.94 -2.06
N ARG A 80 18.67 -12.31 -0.92
CA ARG A 80 19.52 -11.40 -0.11
C ARG A 80 20.64 -10.72 -0.90
N ARG A 81 21.14 -11.39 -1.93
CA ARG A 81 22.20 -10.87 -2.80
C ARG A 81 21.73 -9.76 -3.75
N TYR A 82 20.42 -9.56 -3.95
CA TYR A 82 19.89 -8.57 -4.87
C TYR A 82 19.57 -7.24 -4.18
N ARG A 83 19.83 -6.14 -4.88
CA ARG A 83 19.54 -4.78 -4.42
C ARG A 83 18.07 -4.38 -4.68
N ILE A 84 17.14 -5.17 -4.17
CA ILE A 84 15.70 -4.86 -4.16
C ILE A 84 15.26 -4.29 -2.81
N ALA A 85 14.15 -3.54 -2.80
CA ALA A 85 13.61 -2.91 -1.60
C ALA A 85 13.06 -3.94 -0.61
N GLU A 86 13.05 -3.59 0.68
CA GLU A 86 12.43 -4.35 1.77
C GLU A 86 11.57 -3.41 2.61
N ASP A 87 10.71 -3.99 3.45
CA ASP A 87 9.85 -3.29 4.41
C ASP A 87 8.87 -2.28 3.79
N PHE A 88 8.50 -2.50 2.53
CA PHE A 88 7.42 -1.79 1.84
C PHE A 88 6.09 -2.55 1.96
N SER A 89 4.97 -1.84 1.78
CA SER A 89 3.67 -2.49 1.55
C SER A 89 3.16 -2.08 0.18
N LEU A 90 2.52 -3.01 -0.51
CA LEU A 90 2.04 -2.83 -1.87
C LEU A 90 1.01 -3.92 -2.22
N THR A 91 0.00 -3.54 -2.98
CA THR A 91 -0.91 -4.44 -3.66
C THR A 91 -0.63 -4.39 -5.15
N GLN A 92 -0.36 -5.54 -5.75
CA GLN A 92 0.02 -5.65 -7.15
C GLN A 92 -0.85 -6.68 -7.85
N CYS A 93 -1.53 -6.28 -8.93
CA CYS A 93 -2.12 -7.23 -9.87
C CYS A 93 -1.02 -7.75 -10.80
N ILE A 94 -0.76 -9.07 -10.76
CA ILE A 94 0.31 -9.70 -11.56
C ILE A 94 -0.25 -10.49 -12.76
N ASP A 95 -1.51 -10.91 -12.68
CA ASP A 95 -2.24 -11.52 -13.79
C ASP A 95 -3.70 -11.03 -13.77
N PRO A 96 -4.03 -9.96 -14.52
CA PRO A 96 -5.38 -9.43 -14.55
C PRO A 96 -6.38 -10.33 -15.26
N SER A 97 -5.93 -11.24 -16.14
CA SER A 97 -6.83 -12.14 -16.87
C SER A 97 -7.36 -13.25 -15.96
N ASN A 98 -6.53 -13.69 -15.01
CA ASN A 98 -6.88 -14.72 -14.04
C ASN A 98 -7.19 -14.15 -12.64
N GLY A 99 -7.07 -12.84 -12.43
CA GLY A 99 -7.39 -12.22 -11.15
C GLY A 99 -6.40 -12.55 -10.03
N VAL A 100 -5.10 -12.61 -10.37
CA VAL A 100 -4.03 -12.96 -9.42
C VAL A 100 -3.34 -11.70 -8.92
N PHE A 101 -3.37 -11.53 -7.59
CA PHE A 101 -2.78 -10.42 -6.89
C PHE A 101 -1.69 -10.87 -5.94
N VAL A 102 -0.74 -9.98 -5.67
CA VAL A 102 0.25 -10.12 -4.60
C VAL A 102 0.04 -8.98 -3.62
N VAL A 103 -0.06 -9.31 -2.34
CA VAL A 103 -0.09 -8.34 -1.24
C VAL A 103 1.22 -8.46 -0.47
N TYR A 104 2.00 -7.39 -0.49
CA TYR A 104 3.25 -7.27 0.25
C TYR A 104 3.00 -6.46 1.52
N ILE A 105 3.51 -6.95 2.67
CA ILE A 105 3.42 -6.25 3.95
C ILE A 105 4.81 -5.91 4.48
N GLY A 106 4.98 -4.65 4.86
CA GLY A 106 6.24 -4.03 5.29
C GLY A 106 6.66 -4.28 6.73
N VAL A 107 5.82 -4.94 7.52
CA VAL A 107 6.06 -5.17 8.94
C VAL A 107 5.69 -6.60 9.32
N ASP A 108 6.34 -7.11 10.36
CA ASP A 108 6.06 -8.46 10.86
C ASP A 108 4.69 -8.52 11.57
N ALA A 109 4.10 -9.71 11.60
CA ALA A 109 2.91 -9.97 12.41
C ALA A 109 3.15 -9.61 13.89
N GLY A 110 2.10 -9.16 14.57
CA GLY A 110 2.17 -8.67 15.95
C GLY A 110 2.78 -7.28 16.12
N LYS A 111 3.31 -6.64 15.06
CA LYS A 111 3.69 -5.21 15.11
C LYS A 111 2.46 -4.32 15.01
N LYS A 112 2.50 -3.18 15.69
CA LYS A 112 1.38 -2.23 15.81
C LYS A 112 0.76 -1.73 14.49
N ASN A 113 1.53 -1.69 13.40
CA ASN A 113 1.06 -1.22 12.10
C ASN A 113 0.73 -2.37 11.12
N PHE A 114 0.77 -3.63 11.59
CA PHE A 114 0.53 -4.79 10.73
C PHE A 114 -0.89 -4.81 10.15
N TYR A 115 -1.91 -4.81 11.00
CA TYR A 115 -3.30 -4.80 10.55
C TYR A 115 -3.67 -3.52 9.77
N PRO A 116 -3.24 -2.31 10.19
CA PRO A 116 -3.44 -1.11 9.38
C PRO A 116 -2.90 -1.20 7.95
N LEU A 117 -1.69 -1.73 7.79
CA LEU A 117 -1.10 -1.95 6.46
C LEU A 117 -1.87 -3.02 5.69
N LEU A 118 -2.22 -4.13 6.34
CA LEU A 118 -2.96 -5.22 5.71
C LEU A 118 -4.32 -4.77 5.17
N THR A 119 -5.08 -3.98 5.94
CA THR A 119 -6.37 -3.44 5.50
C THR A 119 -6.23 -2.32 4.47
N HIS A 120 -5.18 -1.50 4.58
CA HIS A 120 -4.86 -0.49 3.57
C HIS A 120 -4.59 -1.14 2.21
N GLU A 121 -3.76 -2.17 2.19
CA GLU A 121 -3.49 -2.94 0.97
C GLU A 121 -4.76 -3.65 0.45
N CYS A 122 -5.63 -4.15 1.34
CA CYS A 122 -6.93 -4.66 0.93
C CYS A 122 -7.76 -3.61 0.16
N GLY A 123 -7.76 -2.35 0.61
CA GLY A 123 -8.45 -1.25 -0.08
C GLY A 123 -7.98 -1.05 -1.53
N HIS A 124 -6.69 -1.29 -1.80
CA HIS A 124 -6.12 -1.19 -3.15
C HIS A 124 -6.61 -2.27 -4.11
N LEU A 125 -7.21 -3.37 -3.62
CA LEU A 125 -7.82 -4.38 -4.51
C LEU A 125 -8.98 -3.83 -5.33
N MET A 126 -9.67 -2.78 -4.87
CA MET A 126 -10.76 -2.16 -5.62
C MET A 126 -10.36 -1.77 -7.04
N ASN A 127 -9.16 -1.18 -7.17
CA ASN A 127 -8.53 -0.93 -8.45
C ASN A 127 -7.02 -0.73 -8.25
N ALA A 128 -6.27 -1.82 -8.31
CA ALA A 128 -4.81 -1.81 -8.09
C ALA A 128 -4.01 -1.03 -9.15
N ARG A 129 -4.69 -0.50 -10.19
CA ARG A 129 -4.07 0.33 -11.23
C ARG A 129 -4.17 1.83 -10.93
N ILE A 130 -4.95 2.25 -9.93
CA ILE A 130 -5.05 3.66 -9.57
C ILE A 130 -3.82 4.05 -8.74
N LYS A 131 -3.06 5.03 -9.22
CA LYS A 131 -1.86 5.53 -8.57
C LYS A 131 -1.93 7.04 -8.36
N ASP A 132 -2.73 7.45 -7.38
CA ASP A 132 -2.90 8.84 -7.01
C ASP A 132 -3.19 9.03 -5.52
N TRP A 133 -3.20 10.30 -5.09
CA TRP A 133 -3.47 10.66 -3.70
C TRP A 133 -4.94 10.51 -3.29
N TYR A 134 -5.89 10.31 -4.20
CA TYR A 134 -7.26 10.00 -3.79
C TYR A 134 -7.36 8.54 -3.34
N MET A 135 -6.76 7.62 -4.12
CA MET A 135 -6.75 6.19 -3.82
C MET A 135 -6.01 5.86 -2.53
N GLU A 136 -4.85 6.48 -2.30
CA GLU A 136 -4.11 6.33 -1.04
C GLU A 136 -4.94 6.76 0.18
N GLY A 137 -5.79 7.78 0.01
CA GLY A 137 -6.64 8.30 1.08
C GLY A 137 -7.84 7.39 1.32
N PHE A 138 -8.46 6.91 0.23
CA PHE A 138 -9.51 5.89 0.26
C PHE A 138 -9.06 4.64 1.03
N ALA A 139 -7.95 4.03 0.63
CA ALA A 139 -7.39 2.85 1.27
C ALA A 139 -7.08 3.08 2.76
N THR A 140 -6.64 4.30 3.09
CA THR A 140 -6.34 4.68 4.48
C THR A 140 -7.60 4.89 5.33
N VAL A 141 -8.67 5.46 4.78
CA VAL A 141 -9.97 5.61 5.46
C VAL A 141 -10.56 4.23 5.73
N PHE A 142 -10.62 3.37 4.70
CA PHE A 142 -11.08 1.99 4.84
C PHE A 142 -10.27 1.23 5.92
N SER A 143 -8.95 1.41 5.92
CA SER A 143 -8.08 0.82 6.94
C SER A 143 -8.43 1.24 8.37
N GLU A 144 -8.76 2.52 8.59
CA GLU A 144 -9.20 3.04 9.90
C GLU A 144 -10.51 2.39 10.35
N GLU A 145 -11.50 2.38 9.46
CA GLU A 145 -12.86 1.93 9.76
C GLU A 145 -12.86 0.44 10.11
N ILE A 146 -12.24 -0.39 9.28
CA ILE A 146 -12.14 -1.84 9.53
C ILE A 146 -11.33 -2.13 10.80
N CYS A 147 -10.20 -1.46 11.02
CA CYS A 147 -9.46 -1.67 12.26
C CYS A 147 -10.31 -1.32 13.48
N THR A 148 -11.03 -0.21 13.43
CA THR A 148 -11.91 0.23 14.52
C THR A 148 -13.04 -0.77 14.76
N GLU A 149 -13.74 -1.18 13.71
CA GLU A 149 -14.87 -2.11 13.78
C GLU A 149 -14.44 -3.48 14.33
N LYS A 150 -13.30 -4.01 13.86
CA LYS A 150 -12.79 -5.32 14.28
C LYS A 150 -11.94 -5.27 15.56
N ASN A 151 -11.98 -4.15 16.30
CA ASN A 151 -11.23 -3.92 17.52
C ASN A 151 -9.72 -4.23 17.38
N LYS A 152 -9.15 -3.86 16.23
CA LYS A 152 -7.71 -3.88 15.96
C LYS A 152 -7.12 -2.50 16.20
N LEU A 153 -5.90 -2.47 16.71
CA LEU A 153 -5.19 -1.20 16.89
C LEU A 153 -4.90 -0.59 15.52
N TRP A 154 -5.35 0.65 15.30
CA TRP A 154 -4.99 1.44 14.12
C TRP A 154 -3.57 2.06 14.23
N GLY A 155 -2.66 1.31 14.87
CA GLY A 155 -1.24 1.60 15.01
C GLY A 155 -0.90 3.03 15.45
N ASP A 156 0.20 3.55 14.88
CA ASP A 156 0.59 4.95 15.06
C ASP A 156 -0.15 5.91 14.12
N TRP A 157 -0.94 5.38 13.19
CA TRP A 157 -1.48 6.13 12.05
C TRP A 157 -2.40 7.26 12.51
N GLY A 158 -3.35 6.96 13.41
CA GLY A 158 -4.24 7.98 13.95
C GLY A 158 -3.49 9.17 14.60
N ARG A 159 -2.42 8.91 15.35
CA ARG A 159 -1.61 9.99 15.95
C ARG A 159 -0.82 10.76 14.89
N HIS A 160 -0.18 10.06 13.97
CA HIS A 160 0.68 10.65 12.95
C HIS A 160 -0.11 11.48 11.94
N PHE A 161 -1.23 10.93 11.46
CA PHE A 161 -2.09 11.58 10.49
C PHE A 161 -2.85 12.76 11.09
N ASN A 162 -3.18 12.77 12.38
CA ASN A 162 -3.79 13.96 12.99
C ASN A 162 -2.79 15.12 13.18
N ARG A 163 -1.51 14.83 13.43
CA ARG A 163 -0.50 15.86 13.73
C ARG A 163 0.23 16.40 12.51
N SER A 164 0.39 15.57 11.47
CA SER A 164 1.27 15.92 10.36
C SER A 164 0.56 16.79 9.31
N LYS A 165 0.93 18.08 9.30
CA LYS A 165 0.43 19.05 8.32
C LYS A 165 1.10 18.93 6.95
N LYS A 166 2.33 18.39 6.86
CA LYS A 166 3.12 18.32 5.62
C LYS A 166 3.22 16.92 5.02
N ASN A 167 2.85 15.87 5.77
CA ASN A 167 2.86 14.51 5.23
C ASN A 167 1.72 14.32 4.22
N PRO A 168 1.99 13.80 3.00
CA PRO A 168 0.99 13.67 1.96
C PRO A 168 -0.05 12.59 2.26
N TYR A 169 0.32 11.45 2.84
CA TYR A 169 -0.63 10.41 3.31
C TYR A 169 -1.60 10.99 4.34
N ALA A 170 -1.11 11.74 5.32
CA ALA A 170 -1.95 12.41 6.31
C ALA A 170 -2.93 13.41 5.67
N ARG A 171 -2.51 14.10 4.60
CA ARG A 171 -3.36 15.03 3.86
C ARG A 171 -4.43 14.31 3.05
N SER A 172 -4.02 13.28 2.34
CA SER A 172 -4.88 12.43 1.52
C SER A 172 -5.95 11.74 2.38
N TYR A 173 -5.55 11.13 3.50
CA TYR A 173 -6.47 10.53 4.48
C TYR A 173 -7.52 11.53 4.99
N ARG A 174 -7.12 12.70 5.50
CA ARG A 174 -8.08 13.68 6.02
C ARG A 174 -9.04 14.18 4.93
N MET A 175 -8.52 14.45 3.73
CA MET A 175 -9.34 14.85 2.60
C MET A 175 -10.38 13.78 2.28
N MET A 176 -9.96 12.52 2.17
CA MET A 176 -10.87 11.43 1.82
C MET A 176 -11.87 11.09 2.92
N ARG A 177 -11.46 11.19 4.19
CA ARG A 177 -12.36 11.04 5.34
C ARG A 177 -13.45 12.11 5.32
N ASP A 178 -13.06 13.37 5.13
CA ASP A 178 -13.99 14.50 5.13
C ASP A 178 -14.92 14.45 3.91
N LEU A 179 -14.42 14.00 2.74
CA LEU A 179 -15.24 13.72 1.55
C LEU A 179 -16.26 12.60 1.79
N LYS A 180 -15.86 11.50 2.45
CA LYS A 180 -16.77 10.40 2.80
C LYS A 180 -17.90 10.91 3.71
N ALA A 181 -17.56 11.72 4.71
CA ALA A 181 -18.55 12.29 5.63
C ALA A 181 -19.52 13.27 4.93
N ALA A 182 -19.03 14.08 3.98
CA ALA A 182 -19.86 15.06 3.27
C ALA A 182 -20.71 14.45 2.14
N CYS A 183 -20.23 13.36 1.52
CA CYS A 183 -20.83 12.74 0.34
C CYS A 183 -20.98 11.21 0.49
N PRO A 184 -21.62 10.68 1.56
CA PRO A 184 -21.57 9.25 1.90
C PRO A 184 -22.10 8.34 0.79
N GLU A 185 -23.19 8.72 0.12
CA GLU A 185 -23.79 7.90 -0.96
C GLU A 185 -23.00 7.96 -2.28
N ALA A 186 -22.27 9.05 -2.51
CA ALA A 186 -21.52 9.27 -3.75
C ALA A 186 -20.05 8.88 -3.63
N TYR A 187 -19.50 8.87 -2.41
CA TYR A 187 -18.10 8.55 -2.13
C TYR A 187 -17.70 7.16 -2.64
N PRO A 188 -18.48 6.08 -2.42
CA PRO A 188 -18.10 4.75 -2.90
C PRO A 188 -17.93 4.64 -4.41
N LYS A 189 -18.64 5.49 -5.17
CA LYS A 189 -18.59 5.48 -6.64
C LYS A 189 -17.35 6.19 -7.18
N MET A 190 -16.67 7.01 -6.38
CA MET A 190 -15.52 7.83 -6.81
C MET A 190 -14.42 6.99 -7.48
N ILE A 191 -14.09 5.83 -6.90
CA ILE A 191 -13.05 4.92 -7.40
C ILE A 191 -13.35 4.33 -8.79
N ARG A 192 -14.56 4.52 -9.32
CA ARG A 192 -14.96 4.07 -10.67
C ARG A 192 -14.74 5.12 -11.74
N PHE A 193 -14.64 6.39 -11.34
CA PHE A 193 -14.27 7.47 -12.25
C PHE A 193 -12.77 7.44 -12.37
N THR A 194 -12.27 6.86 -13.47
CA THR A 194 -10.84 6.74 -13.69
C THR A 194 -10.46 7.21 -15.09
N LYS A 195 -9.24 7.69 -15.22
CA LYS A 195 -8.62 8.02 -16.49
C LYS A 195 -7.13 7.70 -16.47
N PRO A 196 -6.46 7.65 -17.64
CA PRO A 196 -5.02 7.44 -17.68
C PRO A 196 -4.26 8.48 -16.87
N ASN A 197 -3.31 8.03 -16.06
CA ASN A 197 -2.48 8.93 -15.26
C ASN A 197 -1.59 9.76 -16.21
N PRO A 198 -1.59 11.10 -16.11
CA PRO A 198 -0.92 11.98 -17.07
C PRO A 198 0.61 11.86 -17.06
N ARG A 199 1.19 11.29 -16.00
CA ARG A 199 2.65 11.09 -15.89
C ARG A 199 3.08 9.67 -16.25
N SER A 200 2.17 8.71 -16.16
CA SER A 200 2.45 7.29 -16.35
C SER A 200 1.19 6.64 -16.91
N PRO A 201 0.93 6.76 -18.23
CA PRO A 201 -0.34 6.37 -18.86
C PRO A 201 -0.72 4.89 -18.72
N GLU A 202 0.22 4.03 -18.33
CA GLU A 202 -0.03 2.63 -17.98
C GLU A 202 -0.83 2.47 -16.67
N TRP A 203 -0.75 3.47 -15.78
CA TRP A 203 -1.52 3.59 -14.55
C TRP A 203 -2.75 4.47 -14.74
N LEU A 204 -3.68 4.37 -13.80
CA LEU A 204 -4.88 5.21 -13.71
C LEU A 204 -4.73 6.26 -12.61
N CYS A 205 -5.54 7.30 -12.69
CA CYS A 205 -5.89 8.18 -11.58
C CYS A 205 -7.41 8.35 -11.52
N ILE A 206 -7.92 8.77 -10.37
CA ILE A 206 -9.32 9.14 -10.20
C ILE A 206 -9.59 10.39 -11.05
N ASP A 207 -10.64 10.30 -11.87
CA ASP A 207 -11.17 11.44 -12.62
C ASP A 207 -12.10 12.24 -11.70
N ILE A 208 -11.49 13.17 -10.96
CA ILE A 208 -12.22 13.89 -9.90
C ILE A 208 -13.32 14.79 -10.47
N ASP A 209 -13.10 15.37 -11.65
CA ASP A 209 -14.11 16.23 -12.28
C ASP A 209 -15.33 15.40 -12.70
N ALA A 210 -15.12 14.22 -13.30
CA ALA A 210 -16.21 13.32 -13.66
C ALA A 210 -17.01 12.86 -12.44
N TRP A 211 -16.36 12.58 -11.30
CA TRP A 211 -17.06 12.28 -10.06
C TRP A 211 -17.85 13.49 -9.53
N LEU A 212 -17.24 14.69 -9.49
CA LEU A 212 -17.88 15.93 -9.03
C LEU A 212 -19.12 16.31 -9.86
N GLU A 213 -19.13 15.98 -11.16
CA GLU A 213 -20.30 16.20 -12.05
C GLU A 213 -21.51 15.34 -11.68
N THR A 214 -21.30 14.23 -10.96
CA THR A 214 -22.41 13.40 -10.48
C THR A 214 -23.09 13.95 -9.22
N LEU A 215 -22.47 14.95 -8.57
CA LEU A 215 -22.96 15.53 -7.32
C LEU A 215 -23.97 16.65 -7.60
N GLY A 216 -24.92 16.83 -6.69
CA GLY A 216 -25.74 18.05 -6.66
C GLY A 216 -24.87 19.27 -6.35
N SER A 217 -25.31 20.47 -6.76
CA SER A 217 -24.51 21.71 -6.65
C SER A 217 -23.94 21.96 -5.25
N VAL A 218 -24.77 21.83 -4.20
CA VAL A 218 -24.34 22.04 -2.81
C VAL A 218 -23.27 21.03 -2.37
N GLN A 219 -23.43 19.76 -2.73
CA GLN A 219 -22.45 18.71 -2.40
C GLN A 219 -21.16 18.90 -3.19
N ARG A 220 -21.25 19.33 -4.45
CA ARG A 220 -20.10 19.65 -5.28
C ARG A 220 -19.28 20.79 -4.66
N ASP A 221 -19.93 21.89 -4.26
CA ASP A 221 -19.25 23.03 -3.64
C ASP A 221 -18.57 22.60 -2.33
N THR A 222 -19.26 21.82 -1.49
CA THR A 222 -18.69 21.26 -0.26
C THR A 222 -17.48 20.37 -0.54
N ALA A 223 -17.56 19.51 -1.56
CA ALA A 223 -16.44 18.64 -1.94
C ALA A 223 -15.23 19.44 -2.41
N LEU A 224 -15.45 20.53 -3.17
CA LEU A 224 -14.38 21.44 -3.60
C LEU A 224 -13.72 22.14 -2.41
N GLU A 225 -14.51 22.64 -1.45
CA GLU A 225 -14.00 23.25 -0.21
C GLU A 225 -13.16 22.29 0.63
N ILE A 226 -13.50 20.99 0.63
CA ILE A 226 -12.71 19.94 1.31
C ILE A 226 -11.41 19.65 0.56
N ILE A 227 -11.43 19.59 -0.78
CA ILE A 227 -10.26 19.24 -1.59
C ILE A 227 -9.21 20.36 -1.58
N GLU A 228 -9.63 21.61 -1.77
CA GLU A 228 -8.74 22.75 -2.02
C GLU A 228 -7.57 22.90 -1.01
N PRO A 229 -7.79 22.83 0.32
CA PRO A 229 -6.73 23.03 1.31
C PRO A 229 -5.60 21.99 1.26
N HIS A 230 -5.82 20.87 0.57
CA HIS A 230 -4.89 19.73 0.51
C HIS A 230 -4.01 19.77 -0.75
N LEU A 231 -4.52 20.34 -1.85
CA LEU A 231 -3.91 20.28 -3.19
C LEU A 231 -2.47 20.78 -3.21
N LYS A 232 -2.19 21.92 -2.57
CA LYS A 232 -0.84 22.54 -2.57
C LYS A 232 0.23 21.59 -2.05
N ILE A 233 -0.07 20.78 -1.05
CA ILE A 233 0.88 19.85 -0.44
C ILE A 233 0.95 18.58 -1.28
N LEU A 234 -0.19 17.98 -1.62
CA LEU A 234 -0.24 16.74 -2.41
C LEU A 234 0.48 16.89 -3.76
N ARG A 235 0.30 18.04 -4.44
CA ARG A 235 0.97 18.34 -5.73
C ARG A 235 2.50 18.35 -5.65
N ARG A 236 3.06 18.75 -4.49
CA ARG A 236 4.53 18.77 -4.27
C ARG A 236 5.12 17.38 -4.11
N HIS A 237 4.32 16.40 -3.69
CA HIS A 237 4.76 15.04 -3.40
C HIS A 237 4.49 14.08 -4.55
N THR A 238 4.71 14.53 -5.78
CA THR A 238 4.45 13.73 -6.99
C THR A 238 5.69 12.98 -7.52
N VAL A 239 6.74 12.89 -6.68
CA VAL A 239 8.08 12.38 -7.04
C VAL A 239 8.12 10.84 -7.14
N SER A 240 7.14 10.14 -6.56
CA SER A 240 7.06 8.67 -6.53
C SER A 240 6.06 8.06 -7.53
N GLY A 241 5.66 8.83 -8.55
CA GLY A 241 4.69 8.42 -9.56
C GLY A 241 3.21 8.58 -9.14
N TYR A 242 2.95 8.97 -7.89
CA TYR A 242 1.63 9.39 -7.45
C TYR A 242 1.28 10.76 -8.01
N THR A 243 0.08 10.89 -8.55
CA THR A 243 -0.47 12.17 -8.99
C THR A 243 -1.58 12.63 -8.05
N ILE A 244 -2.03 13.87 -8.23
CA ILE A 244 -3.30 14.35 -7.71
C ILE A 244 -3.91 15.16 -8.84
N GLU A 245 -5.13 14.83 -9.22
CA GLU A 245 -5.87 15.67 -10.12
C GLU A 245 -6.40 16.90 -9.35
N ILE A 246 -6.23 18.08 -9.96
CA ILE A 246 -6.84 19.30 -9.45
C ILE A 246 -8.20 19.45 -10.15
N PRO A 247 -9.32 19.52 -9.40
CA PRO A 247 -10.62 19.83 -10.00
C PRO A 247 -10.54 21.07 -10.88
N SER A 248 -11.18 21.04 -12.05
CA SER A 248 -11.10 22.15 -13.01
C SER A 248 -11.70 23.46 -12.46
N ALA A 249 -12.61 23.38 -11.49
CA ALA A 249 -13.16 24.53 -10.77
C ALA A 249 -12.14 25.23 -9.83
N LEU A 250 -11.00 24.60 -9.54
CA LEU A 250 -9.94 25.11 -8.64
C LEU A 250 -8.62 25.42 -9.36
N LYS A 251 -8.61 25.38 -10.70
CA LYS A 251 -7.46 25.75 -11.54
C LYS A 251 -7.44 27.26 -11.78
#